data_AF-A0A9P5V4W6-F1
#
_entry.id   AF-A0A9P5V4W6-F1
#
_cell.length_a   1.000
_cell.length_b   1.000
_cell.length_c   1.000
_cell.angle_alpha   90.00
_cell.angle_beta   90.00
_cell.angle_gamma   90.00
#
_symmetry.space_group_name_H-M   'P 1'
#
loop_
_entity.id
_entity.type
_entity.pdbx_description
1 polymer ?
#
loop_
_entity_poly.entity_id
_entity_poly.type
_entity_poly.pdbx_seq_one_letter_code
_entity_poly.pdbx_strand_id
1 'polypeptide(L)'
;MSIDTTTVQEQDKHSQTTALTLRSIAFSHYNEKARWALDYYKVPYIEYRSLPICHMISMFKYKAKKRPSPGASVFVTPHLTVEPDSNKDNEKETITFNDSTKILEFLSDQYAAPTNSNGKSSASPNLYSNDEASKTKIQALEERFNTMIGPHVRRVMYYEILLQSPRSVARSLGQHDNAGKLQTWIWSLLLPLFTWMLCKVMHINETSASRSRDILKREFEHISRVLESGPPGPAYLVGNQFTAADLTLASLGGLVVGVTEKDGYGAWVPRMDVLRPEGRKYMEELRATTAGQHILECYKLHRGSKAPGSGYGFSFFGLW
;
A
#
# COMPACT_ATOMS: atom_id res chain seq x y z
N MET A 1 -15.80 -44.75 45.26
CA MET A 1 -15.04 -43.51 45.50
C MET A 1 -14.88 -42.83 44.16
N SER A 2 -15.83 -41.95 43.86
CA SER A 2 -15.87 -41.14 42.65
C SER A 2 -15.11 -39.85 42.92
N ILE A 3 -14.16 -39.48 42.05
CA ILE A 3 -13.48 -38.20 42.09
C ILE A 3 -13.70 -37.53 40.73
N ASP A 4 -14.13 -36.28 40.81
CA ASP A 4 -14.75 -35.45 39.79
C ASP A 4 -13.92 -35.23 38.51
N THR A 5 -14.57 -35.52 37.38
CA THR A 5 -14.25 -34.96 36.07
C THR A 5 -14.95 -33.61 35.91
N THR A 6 -14.40 -32.51 36.42
CA THR A 6 -14.92 -31.17 36.12
C THR A 6 -13.88 -30.07 36.32
N THR A 7 -12.80 -30.00 35.51
CA THR A 7 -12.03 -28.74 35.37
C THR A 7 -11.06 -28.69 34.17
N VAL A 8 -11.52 -28.93 32.93
CA VAL A 8 -10.79 -28.47 31.72
C VAL A 8 -11.78 -28.05 30.62
N GLN A 9 -12.77 -27.23 30.97
CA GLN A 9 -13.67 -26.60 30.01
C GLN A 9 -13.97 -25.16 30.46
N GLU A 10 -12.97 -24.28 30.46
CA GLU A 10 -13.23 -22.84 30.54
C GLU A 10 -11.97 -22.03 30.20
N GLN A 11 -11.66 -21.91 28.90
CA GLN A 11 -10.95 -20.77 28.30
C GLN A 11 -10.78 -21.02 26.79
N ASP A 12 -11.88 -20.97 26.04
CA ASP A 12 -11.86 -20.71 24.59
C ASP A 12 -13.27 -20.34 24.12
N LYS A 13 -13.86 -19.34 24.79
CA LYS A 13 -15.11 -18.71 24.35
C LYS A 13 -14.88 -17.20 24.23
N HIS A 14 -15.08 -16.72 23.00
CA HIS A 14 -15.31 -15.32 22.61
C HIS A 14 -14.09 -14.40 22.42
N SER A 15 -13.53 -14.42 21.20
CA SER A 15 -13.54 -13.22 20.33
C SER A 15 -13.25 -13.64 18.88
N GLN A 16 -14.29 -14.08 18.16
CA GLN A 16 -14.16 -14.28 16.71
C GLN A 16 -14.19 -12.89 16.05
N THR A 17 -13.04 -12.52 15.47
CA THR A 17 -12.77 -11.20 14.93
C THR A 17 -13.37 -11.03 13.54
N THR A 18 -13.82 -9.82 13.20
CA THR A 18 -14.21 -9.42 11.85
C THR A 18 -13.15 -9.88 10.84
N ALA A 19 -13.54 -10.66 9.83
CA ALA A 19 -12.60 -11.19 8.85
C ALA A 19 -12.33 -10.15 7.75
N LEU A 20 -11.07 -9.73 7.63
CA LEU A 20 -10.64 -8.77 6.60
C LEU A 20 -9.89 -9.50 5.49
N THR A 21 -10.32 -9.26 4.25
CA THR A 21 -9.69 -9.80 3.04
C THR A 21 -9.17 -8.68 2.15
N LEU A 22 -7.88 -8.66 1.86
CA LEU A 22 -7.24 -7.70 0.96
C LEU A 22 -6.91 -8.37 -0.38
N ARG A 23 -7.46 -7.86 -1.48
CA ARG A 23 -7.07 -8.25 -2.84
C ARG A 23 -6.15 -7.21 -3.43
N SER A 24 -4.97 -7.64 -3.87
CA SER A 24 -3.88 -6.73 -4.19
C SER A 24 -3.09 -7.10 -5.43
N ILE A 25 -2.43 -6.10 -6.02
CA ILE A 25 -1.23 -6.31 -6.84
C ILE A 25 -0.03 -6.10 -5.93
N ALA A 26 0.81 -7.13 -5.77
CA ALA A 26 1.85 -7.19 -4.75
C ALA A 26 2.72 -5.91 -4.70
N PHE A 27 3.36 -5.59 -5.83
CA PHE A 27 4.32 -4.50 -5.94
C PHE A 27 3.70 -3.09 -6.10
N SER A 28 2.38 -2.95 -6.11
CA SER A 28 1.72 -1.64 -6.28
C SER A 28 1.79 -0.80 -5.00
N HIS A 29 2.26 0.45 -5.10
CA HIS A 29 2.39 1.36 -3.96
C HIS A 29 1.04 1.78 -3.33
N TYR A 30 -0.06 1.75 -4.08
CA TYR A 30 -1.39 1.96 -3.49
C TYR A 30 -1.81 0.77 -2.61
N ASN A 31 -1.39 -0.44 -2.99
CA ASN A 31 -1.62 -1.64 -2.18
C ASN A 31 -0.68 -1.65 -0.97
N GLU A 32 0.52 -1.09 -1.10
CA GLU A 32 1.41 -0.88 0.04
C GLU A 32 0.79 0.05 1.07
N LYS A 33 0.16 1.16 0.65
CA LYS A 33 -0.60 2.03 1.56
C LYS A 33 -1.66 1.26 2.37
N ALA A 34 -2.44 0.41 1.71
CA ALA A 34 -3.46 -0.40 2.39
C ALA A 34 -2.86 -1.46 3.34
N ARG A 35 -1.78 -2.15 2.93
CA ARG A 35 -1.08 -3.10 3.82
C ARG A 35 -0.50 -2.40 5.03
N TRP A 36 0.15 -1.26 4.81
CA TRP A 36 0.74 -0.48 5.89
C TRP A 36 -0.33 -0.05 6.88
N ALA A 37 -1.49 0.44 6.43
CA ALA A 37 -2.60 0.77 7.32
C ALA A 37 -3.05 -0.44 8.18
N LEU A 38 -3.25 -1.61 7.58
CA LEU A 38 -3.61 -2.84 8.30
C LEU A 38 -2.54 -3.25 9.32
N ASP A 39 -1.28 -3.21 8.91
CA ASP A 39 -0.13 -3.57 9.73
C ASP A 39 0.13 -2.57 10.87
N TYR A 40 -0.14 -1.28 10.63
CA TYR A 40 0.00 -0.20 11.60
C TYR A 40 -1.02 -0.36 12.74
N TYR A 41 -2.28 -0.69 12.42
CA TYR A 41 -3.33 -0.94 13.41
C TYR A 41 -3.36 -2.37 13.94
N LYS A 42 -2.42 -3.24 13.54
CA LYS A 42 -2.33 -4.64 13.95
C LYS A 42 -3.62 -5.43 13.70
N VAL A 43 -4.32 -5.10 12.61
CA VAL A 43 -5.56 -5.78 12.22
C VAL A 43 -5.20 -7.00 11.36
N PRO A 44 -5.53 -8.24 11.79
CA PRO A 44 -5.26 -9.43 10.99
C PRO A 44 -6.05 -9.41 9.68
N TYR A 45 -5.41 -9.85 8.58
CA TYR A 45 -6.06 -9.94 7.26
C TYR A 45 -5.52 -11.10 6.42
N ILE A 46 -6.37 -11.59 5.51
CA ILE A 46 -5.98 -12.54 4.46
C ILE A 46 -5.70 -11.78 3.17
N GLU A 47 -4.48 -11.88 2.66
CA GLU A 47 -4.10 -11.23 1.39
C GLU A 47 -4.18 -12.19 0.20
N TYR A 48 -4.92 -11.80 -0.84
CA TYR A 48 -4.93 -12.47 -2.15
C TYR A 48 -4.17 -11.60 -3.15
N ARG A 49 -3.00 -12.08 -3.59
CA ARG A 49 -2.12 -11.34 -4.51
C ARG A 49 -2.34 -11.77 -5.94
N SER A 50 -2.51 -10.83 -6.85
CA SER A 50 -2.62 -11.13 -8.27
C SER A 50 -1.66 -10.27 -9.08
N LEU A 51 -1.01 -10.88 -10.07
CA LEU A 51 -0.23 -10.13 -11.06
C LEU A 51 -1.17 -9.34 -11.97
N PRO A 52 -0.66 -8.28 -12.63
CA PRO A 52 -1.42 -7.63 -13.69
C PRO A 52 -1.92 -8.65 -14.72
N ILE A 53 -3.05 -8.37 -15.35
CA ILE A 53 -3.88 -9.31 -16.13
C ILE A 53 -4.60 -10.35 -15.26
N CYS A 54 -3.89 -11.15 -14.46
CA CYS A 54 -4.51 -12.18 -13.61
C CYS A 54 -5.48 -11.58 -12.57
N HIS A 55 -5.18 -10.38 -12.06
CA HIS A 55 -6.06 -9.66 -11.13
C HIS A 55 -7.45 -9.39 -11.71
N MET A 56 -7.60 -9.24 -13.03
CA MET A 56 -8.92 -9.01 -13.64
C MET A 56 -9.84 -10.23 -13.48
N ILE A 57 -9.26 -11.43 -13.47
CA ILE A 57 -9.98 -12.69 -13.26
C ILE A 57 -10.35 -12.82 -11.78
N SER A 58 -9.38 -12.66 -10.88
CA SER A 58 -9.62 -12.78 -9.43
C SER A 58 -10.56 -11.69 -8.89
N MET A 59 -10.61 -10.53 -9.55
CA MET A 59 -11.49 -9.41 -9.21
C MET A 59 -12.84 -9.46 -9.92
N PHE A 60 -13.16 -10.52 -10.67
CA PHE A 60 -14.40 -10.55 -11.47
C PHE A 60 -15.67 -10.38 -10.64
N LYS A 61 -15.70 -10.92 -9.42
CA LYS A 61 -16.82 -10.78 -8.48
C LYS A 61 -16.80 -9.48 -7.68
N TYR A 62 -15.71 -8.71 -7.78
CA TYR A 62 -15.40 -7.55 -6.93
C TYR A 62 -15.27 -6.26 -7.74
N LYS A 63 -15.93 -6.20 -8.90
CA LYS A 63 -15.88 -5.04 -9.80
C LYS A 63 -16.41 -3.80 -9.08
N ALA A 64 -15.67 -2.71 -9.19
CA ALA A 64 -16.14 -1.41 -8.74
C ALA A 64 -17.43 -1.03 -9.50
N LYS A 65 -18.44 -0.55 -8.77
CA LYS A 65 -19.72 -0.07 -9.34
C LYS A 65 -19.51 1.07 -10.33
N LYS A 66 -18.49 1.90 -10.11
CA LYS A 66 -18.07 3.01 -10.98
C LYS A 66 -16.57 2.92 -11.24
N ARG A 67 -16.14 3.37 -12.41
CA ARG A 67 -14.72 3.51 -12.72
C ARG A 67 -14.15 4.68 -11.90
N PRO A 68 -12.93 4.55 -11.36
CA PRO A 68 -12.30 5.62 -10.59
C PRO A 68 -11.90 6.82 -11.47
N SER A 69 -11.66 6.60 -12.76
CA SER A 69 -11.41 7.66 -13.73
C SER A 69 -11.71 7.20 -15.17
N PRO A 70 -11.86 8.13 -16.14
CA PRO A 70 -11.99 7.78 -17.55
C PRO A 70 -10.83 6.90 -18.02
N GLY A 71 -11.14 5.76 -18.65
CA GLY A 71 -10.15 4.78 -19.10
C GLY A 71 -9.60 3.83 -18.03
N ALA A 72 -9.95 4.01 -16.75
CA ALA A 72 -9.54 3.08 -15.70
C ALA A 72 -10.35 1.76 -15.73
N SER A 73 -9.71 0.70 -15.26
CA SER A 73 -10.35 -0.60 -15.04
C SER A 73 -11.37 -0.53 -13.91
N VAL A 74 -12.43 -1.34 -14.00
CA VAL A 74 -13.35 -1.62 -12.86
C VAL A 74 -12.74 -2.61 -11.86
N PHE A 75 -11.67 -3.30 -12.25
CA PHE A 75 -10.89 -4.21 -11.40
C PHE A 75 -9.80 -3.41 -10.67
N VAL A 76 -10.20 -2.70 -9.62
CA VAL A 76 -9.32 -1.79 -8.87
C VAL A 76 -8.67 -2.53 -7.70
N THR A 77 -7.39 -2.29 -7.44
CA THR A 77 -6.70 -2.74 -6.23
C THR A 77 -5.99 -1.53 -5.58
N PRO A 78 -5.91 -1.44 -4.24
CA PRO A 78 -6.38 -2.44 -3.26
C PRO A 78 -7.91 -2.55 -3.21
N HIS A 79 -8.39 -3.76 -2.93
CA HIS A 79 -9.79 -4.01 -2.60
C HIS A 79 -9.86 -4.71 -1.25
N LEU A 80 -10.47 -4.06 -0.26
CA LEU A 80 -10.70 -4.61 1.07
C LEU A 80 -12.15 -5.05 1.19
N THR A 81 -12.35 -6.27 1.66
CA THR A 81 -13.64 -6.80 2.08
C THR A 81 -13.61 -6.98 3.59
N VAL A 82 -14.64 -6.47 4.28
CA VAL A 82 -14.83 -6.58 5.72
C VAL A 82 -16.08 -7.43 5.93
N GLU A 83 -15.88 -8.69 6.30
CA GLU A 83 -16.98 -9.62 6.54
C GLU A 83 -17.50 -9.44 7.97
N PRO A 84 -18.82 -9.32 8.15
CA PRO A 84 -19.40 -9.16 9.46
C PRO A 84 -19.24 -10.42 10.29
N ASP A 85 -19.18 -10.24 11.61
CA ASP A 85 -19.15 -11.35 12.56
C ASP A 85 -20.45 -12.17 12.44
N SER A 86 -20.31 -13.44 12.00
CA SER A 86 -21.42 -14.34 11.73
C SER A 86 -22.24 -14.72 12.98
N ASN A 87 -21.77 -14.39 14.18
CA ASN A 87 -22.43 -14.71 15.45
C ASN A 87 -23.28 -13.57 16.04
N LYS A 88 -23.37 -12.41 15.38
CA LYS A 88 -24.32 -11.36 15.81
C LYS A 88 -25.60 -11.54 15.01
N ASP A 89 -26.73 -11.72 15.69
CA ASP A 89 -28.11 -11.87 15.16
C ASP A 89 -28.62 -10.69 14.30
N ASN A 90 -27.74 -9.82 13.84
CA ASN A 90 -28.04 -8.76 12.88
C ASN A 90 -27.35 -9.12 11.57
N GLU A 91 -28.12 -9.32 10.50
CA GLU A 91 -27.66 -9.38 9.11
C GLU A 91 -26.90 -8.09 8.76
N LYS A 92 -25.65 -7.98 9.19
CA LYS A 92 -24.78 -6.90 8.77
C LYS A 92 -24.33 -7.20 7.34
N GLU A 93 -24.36 -6.19 6.49
CA GLU A 93 -23.90 -6.31 5.11
C GLU A 93 -22.36 -6.34 5.09
N THR A 94 -21.80 -7.08 4.13
CA THR A 94 -20.35 -7.05 3.85
C THR A 94 -19.95 -5.67 3.36
N ILE A 95 -18.97 -5.04 4.01
CA ILE A 95 -18.47 -3.72 3.63
C ILE A 95 -17.29 -3.90 2.68
N THR A 96 -17.25 -3.14 1.58
CA THR A 96 -16.13 -3.19 0.62
C THR A 96 -15.55 -1.82 0.36
N PHE A 97 -14.23 -1.74 0.27
CA PHE A 97 -13.47 -0.55 -0.10
C PHE A 97 -12.60 -0.83 -1.31
N ASN A 98 -12.56 0.09 -2.27
CA ASN A 98 -11.76 -0.01 -3.50
C ASN A 98 -10.75 1.14 -3.67
N ASP A 99 -10.49 1.86 -2.58
CA ASP A 99 -9.64 3.03 -2.52
C ASP A 99 -8.76 2.96 -1.26
N SER A 100 -7.44 3.14 -1.43
CA SER A 100 -6.47 3.02 -0.33
C SER A 100 -6.60 4.09 0.75
N THR A 101 -7.12 5.27 0.40
CA THR A 101 -7.42 6.35 1.37
C THR A 101 -8.64 5.99 2.18
N LYS A 102 -9.71 5.48 1.53
CA LYS A 102 -10.92 5.04 2.25
C LYS A 102 -10.64 3.84 3.17
N ILE A 103 -9.76 2.93 2.77
CA ILE A 103 -9.28 1.85 3.64
C ILE A 103 -8.57 2.42 4.87
N LEU A 104 -7.66 3.37 4.68
CA LEU A 104 -6.90 3.98 5.79
C LEU A 104 -7.80 4.77 6.74
N GLU A 105 -8.74 5.57 6.22
CA GLU A 105 -9.77 6.27 7.00
C GLU A 105 -10.58 5.28 7.84
N PHE A 106 -11.12 4.22 7.22
CA PHE A 106 -11.87 3.18 7.92
C PHE A 106 -11.07 2.54 9.06
N LEU A 107 -9.82 2.17 8.80
CA LEU A 107 -8.99 1.53 9.82
C LEU A 107 -8.63 2.48 10.96
N SER A 108 -8.36 3.74 10.65
CA SER A 108 -8.10 4.77 11.66
C SER A 108 -9.33 5.04 12.53
N ASP A 109 -10.52 5.10 11.93
CA ASP A 109 -11.77 5.35 12.67
C ASP A 109 -12.18 4.16 13.54
N GLN A 110 -11.94 2.93 13.09
CA GLN A 110 -12.38 1.72 13.80
C GLN A 110 -11.36 1.19 14.83
N TYR A 111 -10.06 1.33 14.58
CA TYR A 111 -9.02 0.62 15.35
C TYR A 111 -8.02 1.54 16.06
N ALA A 112 -8.11 2.86 15.91
CA ALA A 112 -7.24 3.77 16.64
C ALA A 112 -7.50 3.72 18.16
N ALA A 113 -6.44 3.94 18.94
CA ALA A 113 -6.55 4.07 20.39
C ALA A 113 -7.48 5.23 20.78
N PRO A 114 -8.32 5.06 21.82
CA PRO A 114 -9.06 6.17 22.40
C PRO A 114 -8.10 7.25 22.94
N THR A 115 -8.45 8.51 22.75
CA THR A 115 -7.65 9.70 23.11
C THR A 115 -7.25 9.78 24.58
N ASN A 116 -7.98 9.07 25.46
CA ASN A 116 -7.86 9.19 26.91
C ASN A 116 -7.05 8.04 27.54
N SER A 117 -6.36 7.25 26.73
CA SER A 117 -5.50 6.20 27.26
C SER A 117 -4.21 6.81 27.81
N ASN A 118 -4.05 6.80 29.14
CA ASN A 118 -2.92 7.35 29.90
C ASN A 118 -1.58 6.64 29.61
N GLY A 119 -1.09 6.69 28.37
CA GLY A 119 0.21 6.17 27.93
C GLY A 119 0.38 4.65 28.04
N LYS A 120 -0.68 3.89 28.37
CA LYS A 120 -0.65 2.44 28.58
C LYS A 120 -1.41 1.63 27.53
N SER A 121 -1.97 2.26 26.49
CA SER A 121 -2.61 1.54 25.41
C SER A 121 -1.56 0.99 24.44
N SER A 122 -1.64 -0.30 24.13
CA SER A 122 -0.86 -0.94 23.06
C SER A 122 -1.38 -0.62 21.66
N ALA A 123 -2.51 0.09 21.54
CA ALA A 123 -3.13 0.44 20.27
C ALA A 123 -2.50 1.68 19.63
N SER A 124 -2.44 1.69 18.31
CA SER A 124 -1.81 2.75 17.53
C SER A 124 -2.65 4.04 17.51
N PRO A 125 -2.02 5.23 17.47
CA PRO A 125 -2.74 6.51 17.40
C PRO A 125 -3.63 6.68 16.16
N ASN A 126 -4.62 7.57 16.27
CA ASN A 126 -5.42 8.02 15.13
C ASN A 126 -4.55 8.83 14.15
N LEU A 127 -4.58 8.47 12.87
CA LEU A 127 -3.73 9.06 11.83
C LEU A 127 -4.31 10.34 11.20
N TYR A 128 -5.57 10.68 11.49
CA TYR A 128 -6.28 11.85 10.94
C TYR A 128 -6.40 13.03 11.90
N SER A 129 -5.90 12.91 13.14
CA SER A 129 -6.14 13.88 14.24
C SER A 129 -7.62 14.03 14.61
N ASN A 130 -7.89 14.50 15.84
CA ASN A 130 -9.23 14.90 16.27
C ASN A 130 -9.47 16.41 16.12
N ASP A 131 -8.42 17.18 15.83
CA ASP A 131 -8.51 18.59 15.49
C ASP A 131 -8.89 18.75 14.01
N GLU A 132 -10.01 19.41 13.72
CA GLU A 132 -10.57 19.54 12.38
C GLU A 132 -9.64 20.30 11.41
N ALA A 133 -8.88 21.28 11.90
CA ALA A 133 -7.91 22.01 11.07
C ALA A 133 -6.77 21.09 10.63
N SER A 134 -6.21 20.31 11.56
CA SER A 134 -5.17 19.32 11.28
C SER A 134 -5.69 18.21 10.37
N LYS A 135 -6.90 17.70 10.61
CA LYS A 135 -7.56 16.68 9.78
C LYS A 135 -7.72 17.14 8.34
N THR A 136 -8.20 18.36 8.15
CA THR A 136 -8.34 18.97 6.82
C THR A 136 -6.99 19.06 6.11
N LYS A 137 -5.92 19.46 6.83
CA LYS A 137 -4.56 19.54 6.27
C LYS A 137 -4.02 18.16 5.88
N ILE A 138 -4.24 17.14 6.70
CA ILE A 138 -3.85 15.75 6.43
C ILE A 138 -4.53 15.25 5.15
N GLN A 139 -5.85 15.40 5.06
CA GLN A 139 -6.62 14.97 3.89
C GLN A 139 -6.21 15.70 2.61
N ALA A 140 -5.94 17.01 2.69
CA ALA A 140 -5.45 17.79 1.56
C ALA A 140 -4.08 17.30 1.05
N LEU A 141 -3.17 16.93 1.97
CA LEU A 141 -1.88 16.36 1.60
C LEU A 141 -2.02 14.96 0.98
N GLU A 142 -2.87 14.10 1.54
CA GLU A 142 -3.14 12.78 0.96
C GLU A 142 -3.68 12.90 -0.47
N GLU A 143 -4.65 13.78 -0.70
CA GLU A 143 -5.20 14.00 -2.04
C GLU A 143 -4.14 14.54 -3.00
N ARG A 144 -3.30 15.48 -2.55
CA ARG A 144 -2.16 15.96 -3.34
C ARG A 144 -1.20 14.84 -3.69
N PHE A 145 -0.89 13.92 -2.77
CA PHE A 145 0.02 12.81 -3.07
C PHE A 145 -0.62 11.76 -3.98
N ASN A 146 -1.92 11.48 -3.81
CA ASN A 146 -2.69 10.60 -4.70
C ASN A 146 -2.75 11.13 -6.14
N THR A 147 -2.73 12.45 -6.33
CA THR A 147 -2.81 13.11 -7.65
C THR A 147 -1.44 13.41 -8.26
N MET A 148 -0.49 13.89 -7.45
CA MET A 148 0.80 14.42 -7.92
C MET A 148 1.98 13.47 -7.72
N ILE A 149 1.95 12.59 -6.71
CA ILE A 149 3.05 11.65 -6.45
C ILE A 149 2.76 10.31 -7.11
N GLY A 150 1.70 9.60 -6.69
CA GLY A 150 1.42 8.23 -7.14
C GLY A 150 1.39 8.06 -8.68
N PRO A 151 0.61 8.88 -9.43
CA PRO A 151 0.52 8.76 -10.88
C PRO A 151 1.82 9.07 -11.63
N HIS A 152 2.67 9.92 -11.07
CA HIS A 152 3.96 10.26 -11.67
C HIS A 152 5.04 9.24 -11.29
N VAL A 153 5.06 8.75 -10.05
CA VAL A 153 5.94 7.65 -9.62
C VAL A 153 5.69 6.40 -10.45
N ARG A 154 4.43 5.95 -10.59
CA ARG A 154 4.13 4.77 -11.44
C ARG A 154 4.62 4.97 -12.88
N ARG A 155 4.50 6.18 -13.46
CA ARG A 155 4.91 6.43 -14.84
C ARG A 155 6.43 6.35 -14.99
N VAL A 156 7.18 6.99 -14.08
CA VAL A 156 8.65 6.93 -14.07
C VAL A 156 9.10 5.48 -13.87
N MET A 157 8.57 4.78 -12.88
CA MET A 157 8.95 3.39 -12.60
C MET A 157 8.61 2.45 -13.76
N TYR A 158 7.43 2.58 -14.37
CA TYR A 158 7.08 1.78 -15.56
C TYR A 158 7.98 2.09 -16.76
N TYR A 159 8.33 3.36 -17.00
CA TYR A 159 9.27 3.71 -18.05
C TYR A 159 10.63 3.05 -17.82
N GLU A 160 11.18 3.17 -16.61
CA GLU A 160 12.48 2.58 -16.28
C GLU A 160 12.47 1.04 -16.35
N ILE A 161 11.45 0.39 -15.79
CA ILE A 161 11.39 -1.07 -15.70
C ILE A 161 10.99 -1.74 -17.02
N LEU A 162 10.00 -1.18 -17.74
CA LEU A 162 9.41 -1.86 -18.90
C LEU A 162 10.06 -1.46 -20.23
N LEU A 163 10.55 -0.23 -20.35
CA LEU A 163 11.08 0.30 -21.62
C LEU A 163 12.59 0.44 -21.63
N GLN A 164 13.22 0.67 -20.47
CA GLN A 164 14.66 0.96 -20.38
C GLN A 164 15.49 -0.20 -19.84
N SER A 165 14.91 -1.00 -18.95
CA SER A 165 15.61 -2.15 -18.35
C SER A 165 15.51 -3.40 -19.23
N PRO A 166 16.43 -4.36 -19.07
CA PRO A 166 16.30 -5.67 -19.70
C PRO A 166 14.96 -6.33 -19.34
N ARG A 167 14.34 -7.04 -20.30
CA ARG A 167 13.04 -7.71 -20.09
C ARG A 167 13.02 -8.66 -18.88
N SER A 168 14.18 -9.17 -18.44
CA SER A 168 14.32 -9.97 -17.23
C SER A 168 13.87 -9.23 -15.96
N VAL A 169 14.09 -7.91 -15.86
CA VAL A 169 13.67 -7.08 -14.72
C VAL A 169 12.15 -7.00 -14.64
N ALA A 170 11.48 -6.80 -15.77
CA ALA A 170 10.02 -6.81 -15.81
C ALA A 170 9.46 -8.23 -15.55
N ARG A 171 10.13 -9.30 -15.99
CA ARG A 171 9.74 -10.67 -15.67
C ARG A 171 9.87 -10.99 -14.18
N SER A 172 10.91 -10.49 -13.49
CA SER A 172 11.12 -10.77 -12.08
C SER A 172 10.06 -10.15 -11.16
N LEU A 173 9.31 -9.14 -11.61
CA LEU A 173 8.11 -8.65 -10.90
C LEU A 173 7.05 -9.74 -10.67
N GLY A 174 7.00 -10.76 -11.53
CA GLY A 174 6.12 -11.91 -11.38
C GLY A 174 6.68 -13.03 -10.51
N GLN A 175 7.90 -12.90 -10.00
CA GLN A 175 8.62 -13.89 -9.20
C GLN A 175 8.65 -13.48 -7.72
N HIS A 176 9.49 -14.11 -6.90
CA HIS A 176 9.79 -13.69 -5.51
C HIS A 176 8.54 -13.51 -4.62
N ASP A 177 7.63 -14.48 -4.65
CA ASP A 177 6.40 -14.51 -3.81
C ASP A 177 5.43 -13.33 -4.04
N ASN A 178 5.59 -12.61 -5.16
CA ASN A 178 4.60 -11.63 -5.59
C ASN A 178 3.29 -12.29 -6.06
N ALA A 179 3.35 -13.53 -6.55
CA ALA A 179 2.20 -14.37 -6.86
C ALA A 179 2.58 -15.86 -6.96
N GLY A 180 1.57 -16.72 -7.12
CA GLY A 180 1.79 -18.16 -7.31
C GLY A 180 2.32 -18.53 -8.69
N LYS A 181 2.88 -19.75 -8.81
CA LYS A 181 3.65 -20.23 -9.96
C LYS A 181 2.92 -20.12 -11.30
N LEU A 182 1.62 -20.42 -11.35
CA LEU A 182 0.85 -20.32 -12.60
C LEU A 182 0.72 -18.87 -13.06
N GLN A 183 0.47 -17.93 -12.14
CA GLN A 183 0.45 -16.50 -12.48
C GLN A 183 1.82 -16.04 -12.97
N THR A 184 2.92 -16.47 -12.36
CA THR A 184 4.29 -16.15 -12.82
C THR A 184 4.54 -16.59 -14.27
N TRP A 185 4.04 -17.79 -14.64
CA TRP A 185 4.11 -18.28 -16.01
C TRP A 185 3.27 -17.43 -16.97
N ILE A 186 2.01 -17.17 -16.62
CA ILE A 186 1.11 -16.30 -17.42
C ILE A 186 1.71 -14.91 -17.60
N TRP A 187 2.27 -14.33 -16.53
CA TRP A 187 2.95 -13.03 -16.56
C TRP A 187 4.11 -13.04 -17.54
N SER A 188 4.99 -14.04 -17.47
CA SER A 188 6.16 -14.13 -18.34
C SER A 188 5.78 -14.27 -19.82
N LEU A 189 4.69 -15.00 -20.10
CA LEU A 189 4.13 -15.18 -21.45
C LEU A 189 3.48 -13.89 -21.98
N LEU A 190 2.64 -13.24 -21.17
CA LEU A 190 1.85 -12.08 -21.58
C LEU A 190 2.55 -10.74 -21.39
N LEU A 191 3.76 -10.71 -20.80
CA LEU A 191 4.51 -9.49 -20.52
C LEU A 191 4.65 -8.54 -21.73
N PRO A 192 4.96 -9.00 -22.96
CA PRO A 192 5.09 -8.09 -24.10
C PRO A 192 3.75 -7.40 -24.45
N LEU A 193 2.65 -8.16 -24.43
CA LEU A 193 1.30 -7.63 -24.66
C LEU A 193 0.90 -6.67 -23.54
N PHE A 194 1.13 -7.05 -22.29
CA PHE A 194 0.89 -6.21 -21.13
C PHE A 194 1.66 -4.88 -21.22
N THR A 195 2.96 -4.95 -21.53
CA THR A 195 3.84 -3.78 -21.65
C THR A 195 3.32 -2.83 -22.73
N TRP A 196 2.99 -3.37 -23.91
CA TRP A 196 2.41 -2.58 -25.00
C TRP A 196 1.11 -1.89 -24.60
N MET A 197 0.17 -2.65 -24.02
CA MET A 197 -1.13 -2.12 -23.57
C MET A 197 -0.96 -1.03 -22.52
N LEU A 198 -0.15 -1.28 -21.49
CA LEU A 198 0.09 -0.34 -20.40
C LEU A 198 0.73 0.96 -20.92
N CYS A 199 1.75 0.85 -21.77
CA CYS A 199 2.41 2.01 -22.35
C CYS A 199 1.47 2.83 -23.24
N LYS A 200 0.57 2.16 -23.98
CA LYS A 200 -0.43 2.82 -24.82
C LYS A 200 -1.49 3.55 -23.97
N VAL A 201 -2.12 2.86 -23.03
CA VAL A 201 -3.23 3.41 -22.22
C VAL A 201 -2.76 4.54 -21.31
N MET A 202 -1.55 4.43 -20.75
CA MET A 202 -1.02 5.44 -19.81
C MET A 202 -0.08 6.45 -20.47
N HIS A 203 0.04 6.40 -21.81
CA HIS A 203 0.94 7.23 -22.61
C HIS A 203 2.38 7.24 -22.06
N ILE A 204 2.93 6.07 -21.75
CA ILE A 204 4.28 5.93 -21.18
C ILE A 204 5.28 5.96 -22.32
N ASN A 205 6.06 7.04 -22.37
CA ASN A 205 7.13 7.27 -23.32
C ASN A 205 8.15 8.22 -22.68
N GLU A 206 9.24 8.51 -23.40
CA GLU A 206 10.32 9.37 -22.88
C GLU A 206 9.82 10.77 -22.50
N THR A 207 9.00 11.40 -23.34
CA THR A 207 8.48 12.75 -23.09
C THR A 207 7.60 12.81 -21.84
N SER A 208 6.68 11.85 -21.67
CA SER A 208 5.78 11.81 -20.52
C SER A 208 6.50 11.38 -19.24
N ALA A 209 7.51 10.51 -19.35
CA ALA A 209 8.39 10.15 -18.25
C ALA A 209 9.23 11.35 -17.80
N SER A 210 9.88 12.06 -18.72
CA SER A 210 10.66 13.28 -18.42
C SER A 210 9.80 14.34 -17.71
N ARG A 211 8.62 14.65 -18.25
CA ARG A 211 7.68 15.56 -17.60
C ARG A 211 7.31 15.11 -16.18
N SER A 212 7.16 13.80 -15.97
CA SER A 212 6.86 13.26 -14.64
C SER A 212 8.04 13.36 -13.71
N ARG A 213 9.28 13.21 -14.21
CA ARG A 213 10.49 13.43 -13.42
C ARG A 213 10.56 14.88 -12.91
N ASP A 214 10.27 15.85 -13.78
CA ASP A 214 10.27 17.28 -13.42
C ASP A 214 9.17 17.64 -12.41
N ILE A 215 8.00 17.00 -12.52
CA ILE A 215 6.91 17.17 -11.55
C ILE A 215 7.32 16.60 -10.19
N LEU A 216 7.81 15.36 -10.15
CA LEU A 216 8.24 14.73 -8.91
C LEU A 216 9.38 15.51 -8.24
N LYS A 217 10.34 16.03 -9.01
CA LYS A 217 11.43 16.86 -8.46
C LYS A 217 10.88 18.11 -7.75
N ARG A 218 9.98 18.85 -8.41
CA ARG A 218 9.33 20.03 -7.81
C ARG A 218 8.48 19.69 -6.59
N GLU A 219 7.77 18.57 -6.62
CA GLU A 219 6.99 18.12 -5.46
C GLU A 219 7.88 17.72 -4.29
N PHE A 220 8.98 16.98 -4.52
CA PHE A 220 9.94 16.62 -3.48
C PHE A 220 10.64 17.86 -2.91
N GLU A 221 10.99 18.86 -3.72
CA GLU A 221 11.50 20.15 -3.25
C GLU A 221 10.47 20.91 -2.41
N HIS A 222 9.19 20.92 -2.82
CA HIS A 222 8.12 21.53 -2.04
C HIS A 222 7.91 20.84 -0.70
N ILE A 223 7.86 19.52 -0.69
CA ILE A 223 7.72 18.70 0.53
C ILE A 223 8.92 18.90 1.46
N SER A 224 10.13 18.95 0.90
CA SER A 224 11.36 19.21 1.67
C SER A 224 11.26 20.55 2.41
N ARG A 225 10.82 21.62 1.73
CA ARG A 225 10.56 22.92 2.39
C ARG A 225 9.51 22.85 3.48
N VAL A 226 8.43 22.09 3.27
CA VAL A 226 7.38 21.91 4.30
C VAL A 226 7.98 21.25 5.55
N LEU A 227 8.76 20.18 5.39
CA LEU A 227 9.41 19.47 6.48
C LEU A 227 10.47 20.34 7.19
N GLU A 228 11.28 21.08 6.44
CA GLU A 228 12.32 21.97 6.97
C GLU A 228 11.75 23.19 7.71
N SER A 229 10.57 23.66 7.30
CA SER A 229 9.85 24.75 7.99
C SER A 229 9.08 24.28 9.23
N GLY A 230 9.10 22.98 9.52
CA GLY A 230 8.38 22.39 10.63
C GLY A 230 8.90 22.83 12.00
N PRO A 231 8.10 22.61 13.07
CA PRO A 231 8.51 22.86 14.44
C PRO A 231 9.72 21.98 14.86
N PRO A 232 10.46 22.36 15.91
CA PRO A 232 11.59 21.57 16.41
C PRO A 232 11.15 20.17 16.86
N GLY A 233 11.84 19.12 16.39
CA GLY A 233 11.54 17.72 16.70
C GLY A 233 11.67 16.80 15.48
N PRO A 234 11.20 15.54 15.57
CA PRO A 234 11.09 14.68 14.38
C PRO A 234 10.17 15.36 13.36
N ALA A 235 10.68 15.59 12.15
CA ALA A 235 9.93 16.26 11.10
C ALA A 235 8.79 15.36 10.63
N TYR A 236 7.55 15.82 10.78
CA TYR A 236 6.36 15.23 10.17
C TYR A 236 5.64 16.29 9.34
N LEU A 237 4.80 15.86 8.40
CA LEU A 237 4.12 16.79 7.49
C LEU A 237 3.07 17.66 8.20
N VAL A 238 2.47 17.15 9.29
CA VAL A 238 1.45 17.85 10.08
C VAL A 238 1.70 17.63 11.57
N GLY A 239 2.00 18.72 12.29
CA GLY A 239 2.30 18.68 13.72
C GLY A 239 3.59 17.92 14.02
N ASN A 240 3.63 17.25 15.19
CA ASN A 240 4.81 16.53 15.69
C ASN A 240 4.57 15.01 15.79
N GLN A 241 3.66 14.47 14.99
CA GLN A 241 3.29 13.05 15.01
C GLN A 241 3.16 12.48 13.60
N PHE A 242 3.32 11.17 13.50
CA PHE A 242 3.05 10.44 12.28
C PHE A 242 1.56 10.48 11.94
N THR A 243 1.23 10.81 10.68
CA THR A 243 -0.15 10.95 10.20
C THR A 243 -0.39 10.18 8.91
N ALA A 244 -1.65 10.14 8.46
CA ALA A 244 -2.03 9.56 7.17
C ALA A 244 -1.32 10.23 5.99
N ALA A 245 -0.94 11.50 6.11
CA ALA A 245 -0.16 12.21 5.09
C ALA A 245 1.25 11.62 4.95
N ASP A 246 1.92 11.34 6.08
CA ASP A 246 3.26 10.74 6.09
C ASP A 246 3.25 9.31 5.56
N LEU A 247 2.29 8.48 6.00
CA LEU A 247 2.10 7.13 5.51
C LEU A 247 1.84 7.11 4.00
N THR A 248 1.01 8.03 3.51
CA THR A 248 0.68 8.15 2.09
C THR A 248 1.88 8.58 1.27
N LEU A 249 2.63 9.61 1.70
CA LEU A 249 3.86 10.02 1.02
C LEU A 249 4.87 8.87 0.96
N ALA A 250 5.10 8.19 2.09
CA ALA A 250 6.04 7.08 2.15
C ALA A 250 5.64 5.94 1.21
N SER A 251 4.37 5.53 1.24
CA SER A 251 3.86 4.47 0.38
C SER A 251 3.96 4.83 -1.11
N LEU A 252 3.46 6.01 -1.51
CA LEU A 252 3.40 6.41 -2.92
C LEU A 252 4.76 6.83 -3.50
N GLY A 253 5.64 7.38 -2.66
CA GLY A 253 6.99 7.83 -3.03
C GLY A 253 8.08 6.76 -2.88
N GLY A 254 7.86 5.71 -2.08
CA GLY A 254 8.90 4.73 -1.70
C GLY A 254 9.66 4.13 -2.87
N LEU A 255 8.96 3.75 -3.94
CA LEU A 255 9.60 3.14 -5.11
C LEU A 255 10.59 4.08 -5.83
N VAL A 256 10.29 5.38 -5.89
CA VAL A 256 11.15 6.35 -6.60
C VAL A 256 12.35 6.82 -5.77
N VAL A 257 12.43 6.40 -4.50
CA VAL A 257 13.61 6.60 -3.63
C VAL A 257 14.29 5.27 -3.28
N GLY A 258 13.89 4.18 -3.93
CA GLY A 258 14.54 2.88 -3.82
C GLY A 258 14.23 2.10 -2.55
N VAL A 259 13.04 2.27 -1.97
CA VAL A 259 12.54 1.38 -0.90
C VAL A 259 12.31 -0.02 -1.48
N THR A 260 12.80 -1.02 -0.77
CA THR A 260 12.72 -2.45 -1.12
C THR A 260 12.09 -3.26 0.00
N GLU A 261 11.94 -4.57 -0.19
CA GLU A 261 11.52 -5.51 0.85
C GLU A 261 12.42 -5.47 2.09
N LYS A 262 13.71 -5.15 1.92
CA LYS A 262 14.65 -5.00 3.05
C LYS A 262 14.35 -3.81 3.93
N ASP A 263 13.73 -2.77 3.37
CA ASP A 263 13.29 -1.57 4.08
C ASP A 263 11.87 -1.74 4.65
N GLY A 264 11.21 -2.87 4.38
CA GLY A 264 9.85 -3.19 4.85
C GLY A 264 8.75 -3.05 3.80
N TYR A 265 9.08 -2.82 2.51
CA TYR A 265 8.06 -2.84 1.45
C TYR A 265 7.39 -4.22 1.38
N GLY A 266 6.06 -4.26 1.29
CA GLY A 266 5.27 -5.49 1.42
C GLY A 266 5.39 -6.51 0.27
N ALA A 267 6.28 -6.27 -0.69
CA ALA A 267 6.48 -7.11 -1.88
C ALA A 267 7.91 -6.99 -2.39
N TRP A 268 8.35 -7.97 -3.18
CA TRP A 268 9.62 -7.86 -3.88
C TRP A 268 9.52 -6.84 -5.01
N VAL A 269 10.49 -5.93 -5.09
CA VAL A 269 10.60 -4.92 -6.15
C VAL A 269 12.04 -4.82 -6.68
N PRO A 270 12.25 -4.44 -7.96
CA PRO A 270 13.58 -4.28 -8.50
C PRO A 270 14.39 -3.23 -7.74
N ARG A 271 15.64 -3.57 -7.45
CA ARG A 271 16.61 -2.71 -6.77
C ARG A 271 17.13 -1.60 -7.69
N MET A 272 17.73 -0.56 -7.11
CA MET A 272 18.25 0.58 -7.89
C MET A 272 19.41 0.20 -8.82
N ASP A 273 20.14 -0.86 -8.49
CA ASP A 273 21.30 -1.34 -9.24
C ASP A 273 20.91 -1.96 -10.59
N VAL A 274 19.69 -2.48 -10.74
CA VAL A 274 19.20 -3.02 -12.01
C VAL A 274 18.70 -1.95 -12.98
N LEU A 275 18.55 -0.71 -12.51
CA LEU A 275 18.17 0.43 -13.35
C LEU A 275 19.38 0.94 -14.15
N ARG A 276 19.11 1.52 -15.32
CA ARG A 276 20.12 2.23 -16.11
C ARG A 276 20.75 3.39 -15.31
N PRO A 277 21.99 3.81 -15.62
CA PRO A 277 22.70 4.85 -14.85
C PRO A 277 21.90 6.15 -14.65
N GLU A 278 21.17 6.62 -15.66
CA GLU A 278 20.32 7.81 -15.55
C GLU A 278 19.17 7.64 -14.55
N GLY A 279 18.48 6.49 -14.62
CA GLY A 279 17.36 6.17 -13.73
C GLY A 279 17.83 6.00 -12.28
N ARG A 280 19.00 5.38 -12.09
CA ARG A 280 19.66 5.27 -10.79
C ARG A 280 20.03 6.64 -10.23
N LYS A 281 20.71 7.49 -11.03
CA LYS A 281 21.09 8.85 -10.61
C LYS A 281 19.87 9.67 -10.21
N TYR A 282 18.79 9.62 -10.99
CA TYR A 282 17.55 10.32 -10.66
C TYR A 282 16.94 9.84 -9.33
N MET A 283 16.94 8.53 -9.09
CA MET A 283 16.47 7.95 -7.83
C MET A 283 17.37 8.36 -6.64
N GLU A 284 18.69 8.40 -6.83
CA GLU A 284 19.66 8.88 -5.82
C GLU A 284 19.43 10.38 -5.49
N GLU A 285 19.17 11.21 -6.50
CA GLU A 285 18.87 12.64 -6.32
C GLU A 285 17.61 12.84 -5.46
N LEU A 286 16.51 12.14 -5.77
CA LEU A 286 15.29 12.22 -4.97
C LEU A 286 15.49 11.66 -3.56
N ARG A 287 16.19 10.52 -3.45
CA ARG A 287 16.52 9.91 -2.17
C ARG A 287 17.33 10.84 -1.28
N ALA A 288 18.22 11.67 -1.84
CA ALA A 288 19.06 12.60 -1.08
C ALA A 288 18.33 13.84 -0.54
N THR A 289 17.13 14.16 -1.05
CA THR A 289 16.34 15.29 -0.53
C THR A 289 15.79 15.03 0.88
N THR A 290 15.43 16.09 1.61
CA THR A 290 14.75 15.97 2.91
C THR A 290 13.47 15.15 2.81
N ALA A 291 12.67 15.34 1.75
CA ALA A 291 11.49 14.52 1.48
C ALA A 291 11.83 13.03 1.25
N GLY A 292 12.91 12.75 0.51
CA GLY A 292 13.38 11.38 0.30
C GLY A 292 13.84 10.71 1.58
N GLN A 293 14.61 11.42 2.41
CA GLN A 293 15.02 10.93 3.73
C GLN A 293 13.83 10.73 4.67
N HIS A 294 12.83 11.61 4.63
CA HIS A 294 11.59 11.44 5.39
C HIS A 294 10.86 10.15 5.04
N ILE A 295 10.76 9.81 3.75
CA ILE A 295 10.17 8.54 3.30
C ILE A 295 10.91 7.35 3.92
N LEU A 296 12.25 7.36 3.88
CA LEU A 296 13.07 6.27 4.44
C LEU A 296 12.90 6.16 5.95
N GLU A 297 12.87 7.28 6.66
CA GLU A 297 12.67 7.29 8.11
C GLU A 297 11.26 6.82 8.47
N CYS A 298 10.24 7.17 7.69
CA CYS A 298 8.89 6.62 7.85
C CYS A 298 8.87 5.09 7.75
N TYR A 299 9.56 4.50 6.76
CA TYR A 299 9.66 3.04 6.66
C TYR A 299 10.36 2.44 7.88
N LYS A 300 11.49 3.02 8.28
CA LYS A 300 12.29 2.56 9.41
C LYS A 300 11.55 2.63 10.76
N LEU A 301 10.81 3.71 11.00
CA LEU A 301 10.15 3.95 12.30
C LEU A 301 8.73 3.38 12.37
N HIS A 302 7.97 3.45 11.27
CA HIS A 302 6.51 3.26 11.31
C HIS A 302 6.00 2.08 10.49
N ARG A 303 6.81 1.46 9.63
CA ARG A 303 6.33 0.33 8.81
C ARG A 303 5.98 -0.89 9.64
N GLY A 304 6.82 -1.18 10.64
CA GLY A 304 6.66 -2.31 11.55
C GLY A 304 6.62 -3.67 10.84
N SER A 305 6.14 -4.67 11.57
CA SER A 305 5.90 -6.00 11.03
C SER A 305 4.46 -6.16 10.51
N LYS A 306 4.26 -7.15 9.64
CA LYS A 306 2.93 -7.62 9.23
C LYS A 306 2.07 -7.89 10.48
N ALA A 307 0.79 -7.51 10.43
CA ALA A 307 -0.13 -7.72 11.56
C ALA A 307 -0.15 -9.21 11.99
N PRO A 308 -0.06 -9.52 13.30
CA PRO A 308 -0.14 -10.89 13.79
C PRO A 308 -1.45 -11.56 13.36
N GLY A 309 -1.38 -12.84 12.98
CA GLY A 309 -2.54 -13.57 12.46
C GLY A 309 -2.88 -13.30 10.99
N SER A 310 -2.19 -12.38 10.33
CA SER A 310 -2.36 -12.17 8.88
C SER A 310 -1.76 -13.30 8.06
N GLY A 311 -2.44 -13.66 6.98
CA GLY A 311 -2.07 -14.76 6.11
C GLY A 311 -2.14 -14.42 4.63
N TYR A 312 -1.95 -15.44 3.81
CA TYR A 312 -2.23 -15.40 2.38
C TYR A 312 -3.41 -16.32 2.08
N GLY A 313 -4.27 -15.91 1.16
CA GLY A 313 -5.39 -16.72 0.73
C GLY A 313 -4.93 -18.04 0.12
N PHE A 314 -5.73 -19.10 0.25
CA PHE A 314 -5.44 -20.36 -0.42
C PHE A 314 -5.59 -20.19 -1.94
N SER A 315 -4.57 -20.58 -2.72
CA SER A 315 -4.71 -20.74 -4.17
C SER A 315 -4.49 -22.18 -4.59
N PHE A 316 -5.24 -22.61 -5.60
CA PHE A 316 -4.87 -23.75 -6.39
C PHE A 316 -3.91 -23.28 -7.50
N PHE A 317 -2.63 -23.66 -7.39
CA PHE A 317 -1.54 -23.26 -8.31
C PHE A 317 -1.29 -21.74 -8.45
N GLY A 318 -1.77 -20.90 -7.53
CA GLY A 318 -1.66 -19.45 -7.64
C GLY A 318 -2.88 -18.77 -8.25
N LEU A 319 -3.96 -19.48 -8.59
CA LEU A 319 -5.22 -18.85 -8.97
C LEU A 319 -6.23 -18.96 -7.83
N TRP A 320 -6.97 -17.88 -7.60
CA TRP A 320 -8.05 -17.70 -6.64
C TRP A 320 -9.17 -16.91 -7.31
#